data_AF-A0A359F0U2-F1
#
_entry.id   AF-A0A359F0U2-F1
#
_cell.length_a   1.000
_cell.length_b   1.000
_cell.length_c   1.000
_cell.angle_alpha   90.00
_cell.angle_beta   90.00
_cell.angle_gamma   90.00
#
_symmetry.space_group_name_H-M   'P 1'
#
loop_
_entity.id
_entity.type
_entity.pdbx_description
1 polymer ?
#
loop_
_entity_poly.entity_id
_entity_poly.type
_entity_poly.pdbx_seq_one_letter_code
_entity_poly.pdbx_strand_id
1 'polypeptide(L)'
;MTILNQLPMVNLHFSLLPRWRGAAPVERAILAGDELTGVCVMEVAEGLDTGGVFASCSTPIAHKTLSELWQELSELGSALLCAALDAGLSGPAAQAGEPTYASKLTVDDRRIDWSDTAIQQDRVVRLGGAWTTFGGKRVKILSARLSEDGSQLLPTRVQPEGKSGMEFEDFRRGARMQQGDWFQ
;
A
#
# COMPACT_ATOMS: atom_id res chain seq x y z
N MET A 1 -29.46 27.52 -12.22
CA MET A 1 -28.42 27.25 -11.22
C MET A 1 -28.14 25.76 -11.29
N THR A 2 -26.88 25.34 -11.46
CA THR A 2 -26.53 23.91 -11.60
C THR A 2 -26.47 23.23 -10.23
N ILE A 3 -26.64 21.91 -10.19
CA ILE A 3 -26.52 21.13 -8.95
C ILE A 3 -25.13 21.29 -8.29
N LEU A 4 -24.10 21.50 -9.10
CA LEU A 4 -22.73 21.78 -8.66
C LEU A 4 -22.58 23.12 -7.94
N ASN A 5 -23.50 24.06 -8.14
CA ASN A 5 -23.51 25.33 -7.41
C ASN A 5 -24.29 25.24 -6.08
N GLN A 6 -24.89 24.09 -5.78
CA GLN A 6 -25.75 23.89 -4.62
C GLN A 6 -25.21 22.83 -3.65
N LEU A 7 -24.39 21.89 -4.13
CA LEU A 7 -23.83 20.82 -3.32
C LEU A 7 -22.29 20.86 -3.34
N PRO A 8 -21.64 20.68 -2.19
CA PRO A 8 -20.19 20.59 -2.13
C PRO A 8 -19.70 19.34 -2.87
N MET A 9 -18.64 19.50 -3.66
CA MET A 9 -17.93 18.39 -4.26
C MET A 9 -16.94 17.83 -3.24
N VAL A 10 -17.06 16.54 -2.95
CA VAL A 10 -16.19 15.84 -1.99
C VAL A 10 -15.37 14.76 -2.65
N ASN A 11 -14.18 14.53 -2.10
CA ASN A 11 -13.34 13.39 -2.41
C ASN A 11 -13.29 12.45 -1.20
N LEU A 12 -13.19 11.15 -1.46
CA LEU A 12 -12.87 10.13 -0.46
C LEU A 12 -11.41 9.73 -0.66
N HIS A 13 -10.54 10.25 0.21
CA HIS A 13 -9.10 10.05 0.12
C HIS A 13 -8.64 8.96 1.07
N PHE A 14 -7.80 8.03 0.61
CA PHE A 14 -7.41 6.82 1.34
C PHE A 14 -6.12 7.00 2.15
N SER A 15 -6.06 8.09 2.93
CA SER A 15 -5.04 8.31 3.96
C SER A 15 -5.60 9.13 5.12
N LEU A 16 -4.77 9.32 6.15
CA LEU A 16 -4.98 10.33 7.20
C LEU A 16 -4.28 11.63 6.78
N LEU A 17 -5.00 12.51 6.07
CA LEU A 17 -4.47 13.80 5.61
C LEU A 17 -3.96 14.67 6.78
N PRO A 18 -2.86 15.44 6.60
CA PRO A 18 -2.18 15.74 5.34
C PRO A 18 -1.13 14.71 4.90
N ARG A 19 -1.01 13.57 5.59
CA ARG A 19 -0.08 12.51 5.21
C ARG A 19 -0.58 11.81 3.93
N TRP A 20 0.33 11.51 3.01
CA TRP A 20 0.07 10.79 1.76
C TRP A 20 -0.98 11.44 0.84
N ARG A 21 -0.85 12.72 0.52
CA ARG A 21 -1.56 13.33 -0.62
C ARG A 21 -1.13 12.70 -1.93
N GLY A 22 -2.03 12.48 -2.88
CA GLY A 22 -1.71 11.98 -4.21
C GLY A 22 -2.19 10.56 -4.49
N ALA A 23 -1.47 9.88 -5.39
CA ALA A 23 -2.01 8.81 -6.21
C ALA A 23 -1.96 7.40 -5.62
N ALA A 24 -1.08 7.12 -4.65
CA ALA A 24 -0.90 5.76 -4.09
C ALA A 24 -0.77 5.75 -2.56
N PRO A 25 -1.71 6.36 -1.81
CA PRO A 25 -1.55 6.59 -0.38
C PRO A 25 -1.44 5.31 0.44
N VAL A 26 -2.26 4.30 0.13
CA VAL A 26 -2.30 3.04 0.89
C VAL A 26 -1.01 2.26 0.71
N GLU A 27 -0.49 2.19 -0.52
CA GLU A 27 0.75 1.49 -0.81
C GLU A 27 1.95 2.17 -0.18
N ARG A 28 1.99 3.51 -0.22
CA ARG A 28 3.07 4.29 0.37
C ARG A 28 3.06 4.18 1.90
N ALA A 29 1.89 4.10 2.52
CA ALA A 29 1.77 3.84 3.96
C ALA A 29 2.33 2.46 4.35
N ILE A 30 2.04 1.40 3.57
CA ILE A 30 2.63 0.07 3.79
C ILE A 30 4.16 0.11 3.63
N LEU A 31 4.66 0.72 2.54
CA LEU A 31 6.10 0.78 2.24
C LEU A 31 6.89 1.58 3.28
N ALA A 32 6.32 2.66 3.81
CA ALA A 32 6.92 3.48 4.84
C ALA A 32 6.86 2.81 6.23
N GLY A 33 6.01 1.80 6.40
CA GLY A 33 5.84 1.11 7.67
C GLY A 33 4.96 1.86 8.66
N ASP A 34 3.97 2.60 8.18
CA ASP A 34 3.02 3.29 9.04
C ASP A 34 2.25 2.28 9.90
N GLU A 35 2.01 2.61 11.16
CA GLU A 35 1.20 1.75 12.05
C GLU A 35 -0.29 1.84 11.72
N LEU A 36 -0.74 3.04 11.35
CA LEU A 36 -2.11 3.38 11.02
C LEU A 36 -2.19 3.99 9.62
N THR A 37 -3.27 3.68 8.92
CA THR A 37 -3.75 4.45 7.78
C THR A 37 -5.23 4.77 7.98
N GLY A 38 -5.90 5.31 6.98
CA GLY A 38 -7.31 5.62 7.09
C GLY A 38 -7.91 6.17 5.82
N VAL A 39 -9.07 6.77 6.00
CA VAL A 39 -9.87 7.42 4.98
C VAL A 39 -10.32 8.79 5.48
N CYS A 40 -10.32 9.78 4.58
CA CYS A 40 -10.83 11.13 4.81
C CYS A 40 -11.92 11.45 3.78
N VAL A 41 -13.06 11.95 4.23
CA VAL A 41 -14.00 12.68 3.38
C VAL A 41 -13.55 14.13 3.38
N MET A 42 -13.18 14.66 2.22
CA MET A 42 -12.56 15.98 2.11
C MET A 42 -13.21 16.84 1.04
N GLU A 43 -13.08 18.16 1.20
CA GLU A 43 -13.40 19.14 0.16
C GLU A 43 -12.44 19.01 -1.02
N VAL A 44 -12.93 19.16 -2.25
CA VAL A 44 -12.06 19.31 -3.41
C VAL A 44 -11.59 20.75 -3.53
N ALA A 45 -10.28 20.96 -3.42
CA ALA A 45 -9.62 22.25 -3.62
C ALA A 45 -8.81 22.25 -4.93
N GLU A 46 -8.29 23.42 -5.32
CA GLU A 46 -7.45 23.57 -6.52
C GLU A 46 -6.15 22.75 -6.44
N GLY A 47 -5.58 22.61 -5.24
CA GLY A 47 -4.39 21.81 -4.99
C GLY A 47 -4.68 20.31 -4.88
N LEU A 48 -3.68 19.48 -5.20
CA LEU A 48 -3.75 18.03 -5.07
C LEU A 48 -3.96 17.60 -3.61
N ASP A 49 -5.18 17.13 -3.31
CA ASP A 49 -5.61 16.66 -1.99
C ASP A 49 -5.34 17.66 -0.85
N THR A 50 -5.53 18.96 -1.12
CA THR A 50 -5.27 20.04 -0.15
C THR A 50 -6.50 20.58 0.57
N GLY A 51 -7.71 20.18 0.14
CA GLY A 51 -8.96 20.68 0.74
C GLY A 51 -9.15 20.21 2.18
N GLY A 52 -10.02 20.91 2.91
CA GLY A 52 -10.27 20.58 4.31
C GLY A 52 -10.97 19.22 4.49
N VAL A 53 -10.85 18.64 5.67
CA VAL A 53 -11.40 17.32 6.00
C VAL A 53 -12.72 17.49 6.75
N PHE A 54 -13.78 16.86 6.25
CA PHE A 54 -15.10 16.81 6.92
C PHE A 54 -15.13 15.71 8.00
N ALA A 55 -14.61 14.54 7.66
CA ALA A 55 -14.59 13.39 8.56
C ALA A 55 -13.42 12.46 8.21
N SER A 56 -12.93 11.72 9.19
CA SER A 56 -11.88 10.73 9.01
C SER A 56 -12.09 9.49 9.88
N CYS A 57 -11.62 8.34 9.40
CA CYS A 57 -11.56 7.11 10.17
C CYS A 57 -10.20 6.44 9.95
N SER A 58 -9.63 5.84 10.99
CA SER A 58 -8.32 5.16 10.94
C SER A 58 -8.45 3.65 11.18
N THR A 59 -7.54 2.88 10.60
CA THR A 59 -7.37 1.45 10.91
C THR A 59 -5.87 1.09 10.99
N PRO A 60 -5.49 0.10 11.84
CA PRO A 60 -4.14 -0.45 11.83
C PRO A 60 -3.78 -1.11 10.50
N ILE A 61 -2.57 -0.82 10.00
CA ILE A 61 -1.98 -1.53 8.86
C ILE A 61 -1.57 -2.95 9.29
N ALA A 62 -0.86 -3.05 10.43
CA ALA A 62 -0.34 -4.32 10.96
C ALA A 62 0.35 -5.16 9.86
N HIS A 63 0.04 -6.46 9.79
CA HIS A 63 0.59 -7.41 8.81
C HIS A 63 -0.28 -7.59 7.57
N LYS A 64 -1.31 -6.76 7.37
CA LYS A 64 -2.23 -6.89 6.24
C LYS A 64 -1.48 -6.70 4.92
N THR A 65 -1.84 -7.52 3.94
CA THR A 65 -1.52 -7.28 2.54
C THR A 65 -2.27 -6.04 2.04
N LEU A 66 -1.79 -5.48 0.93
CA LEU A 66 -2.45 -4.36 0.27
C LEU A 66 -3.91 -4.69 -0.11
N SER A 67 -4.17 -5.93 -0.54
CA SER A 67 -5.53 -6.35 -0.91
C SER A 67 -6.46 -6.38 0.30
N GLU A 68 -6.02 -6.94 1.43
CA GLU A 68 -6.80 -6.97 2.66
C GLU A 68 -7.06 -5.56 3.19
N LEU A 69 -6.04 -4.71 3.18
CA LEU A 69 -6.15 -3.33 3.64
C LEU A 69 -7.08 -2.50 2.74
N TRP A 70 -7.03 -2.69 1.41
CA TRP A 70 -7.97 -2.04 0.49
C TRP A 70 -9.42 -2.47 0.72
N GLN A 71 -9.66 -3.75 0.99
CA GLN A 71 -11.01 -4.23 1.29
C GLN A 71 -11.56 -3.53 2.53
N GLU A 72 -10.80 -3.53 3.62
CA GLU A 72 -11.21 -2.90 4.88
C GLU A 72 -11.40 -1.37 4.73
N LEU A 73 -10.47 -0.69 4.05
CA LEU A 73 -10.58 0.75 3.81
C LEU A 73 -11.77 1.10 2.92
N SER A 74 -12.13 0.25 1.97
CA SER A 74 -13.30 0.46 1.10
C SER A 74 -14.60 0.37 1.90
N GLU A 75 -14.68 -0.58 2.83
CA GLU A 75 -15.82 -0.73 3.74
C GLU A 75 -15.93 0.47 4.68
N LEU A 76 -14.82 0.84 5.34
CA LEU A 76 -14.76 2.01 6.23
C LEU A 76 -15.07 3.31 5.50
N GLY A 77 -14.49 3.51 4.32
CA GLY A 77 -14.64 4.72 3.52
C GLY A 77 -16.06 4.90 3.00
N SER A 78 -16.72 3.82 2.58
CA SER A 78 -18.12 3.87 2.16
C SER A 78 -19.05 4.24 3.31
N ALA A 79 -18.85 3.62 4.49
CA ALA A 79 -19.63 3.95 5.68
C ALA A 79 -19.40 5.40 6.13
N LEU A 80 -18.15 5.85 6.14
CA LEU A 80 -17.76 7.22 6.48
C LEU A 80 -18.40 8.25 5.54
N LEU A 81 -18.38 7.98 4.23
CA LEU A 81 -18.98 8.86 3.24
C LEU A 81 -20.49 9.00 3.44
N CYS A 82 -21.22 7.88 3.61
CA CYS A 82 -22.65 7.93 3.87
C CYS A 82 -22.96 8.73 5.15
N ALA A 83 -22.24 8.45 6.24
CA ALA A 83 -22.43 9.17 7.51
C ALA A 83 -22.15 10.68 7.38
N ALA A 84 -21.11 11.06 6.64
CA ALA A 84 -20.78 12.47 6.40
C ALA A 84 -21.84 13.18 5.54
N LEU A 85 -22.41 12.49 4.55
CA LEU A 85 -23.49 13.02 3.73
C LEU A 85 -24.78 13.20 4.54
N ASP A 86 -25.14 12.22 5.37
CA ASP A 86 -26.33 12.25 6.23
C ASP A 86 -26.23 13.36 7.31
N ALA A 87 -25.04 13.57 7.87
CA ALA A 87 -24.78 14.63 8.85
C ALA A 87 -24.77 16.04 8.22
N GLY A 88 -24.58 16.12 6.90
CA GLY A 88 -24.39 17.36 6.18
C GLY A 88 -22.93 17.81 6.12
N LEU A 89 -22.51 18.28 4.95
CA LEU A 89 -21.16 18.70 4.66
C LEU A 89 -21.01 20.20 4.89
N SER A 90 -20.57 20.60 6.08
CA SER A 90 -20.31 22.01 6.41
C SER A 90 -19.05 22.15 7.27
N GLY A 91 -18.29 23.24 7.04
CA GLY A 91 -17.13 23.59 7.85
C GLY A 91 -16.02 22.55 7.87
N PRO A 92 -15.41 22.18 6.72
CA PRO A 92 -14.31 21.23 6.71
C PRO A 92 -13.13 21.79 7.51
N ALA A 93 -12.49 20.94 8.32
CA ALA A 93 -11.31 21.34 9.09
C ALA A 93 -10.10 21.49 8.18
N ALA A 94 -9.36 22.59 8.30
CA ALA A 94 -8.08 22.73 7.63
C ALA A 94 -7.13 21.61 8.05
N GLN A 95 -6.39 21.04 7.09
CA GLN A 95 -5.42 20.00 7.39
C GLN A 95 -4.31 20.55 8.31
N ALA A 96 -3.92 19.78 9.32
CA ALA A 96 -2.91 20.18 10.30
C ALA A 96 -1.65 19.29 10.22
N GLY A 97 -0.48 19.92 10.29
CA GLY A 97 0.83 19.25 10.19
C GLY A 97 1.46 19.31 8.79
N GLU A 98 2.66 18.76 8.67
CA GLU A 98 3.43 18.78 7.42
C GLU A 98 2.89 17.74 6.42
N PRO A 99 2.58 18.13 5.18
CA PRO A 99 2.09 17.21 4.17
C PRO A 99 3.20 16.28 3.68
N THR A 100 2.81 15.05 3.32
CA THR A 100 3.66 14.12 2.57
C THR A 100 2.93 13.68 1.30
N TYR A 101 3.68 13.22 0.30
CA TYR A 101 3.15 12.93 -1.02
C TYR A 101 3.34 11.47 -1.40
N ALA A 102 2.23 10.83 -1.79
CA ALA A 102 2.16 9.49 -2.31
C ALA A 102 2.24 9.52 -3.83
N SER A 103 3.46 9.50 -4.38
CA SER A 103 3.67 9.36 -5.81
C SER A 103 3.13 8.02 -6.31
N LYS A 104 2.62 8.01 -7.55
CA LYS A 104 2.15 6.81 -8.23
C LYS A 104 3.22 5.71 -8.17
N LEU A 105 2.79 4.48 -7.88
CA LEU A 105 3.69 3.32 -7.90
C LEU A 105 4.22 3.02 -9.30
N THR A 106 5.48 2.61 -9.34
CA THR A 106 6.19 2.08 -10.49
C THR A 106 6.41 0.58 -10.34
N VAL A 107 6.95 -0.06 -11.38
CA VAL A 107 7.38 -1.47 -11.30
C VAL A 107 8.55 -1.62 -10.32
N ASP A 108 9.43 -0.62 -10.26
CA ASP A 108 10.64 -0.66 -9.42
C ASP A 108 10.33 -0.50 -7.93
N ASP A 109 9.23 0.18 -7.56
CA ASP A 109 8.74 0.21 -6.17
C ASP A 109 8.34 -1.18 -5.64
N ARG A 110 8.15 -2.17 -6.54
CA ARG A 110 7.85 -3.56 -6.21
C ARG A 110 9.08 -4.47 -6.32
N ARG A 111 10.25 -3.92 -6.64
CA ARG A 111 11.50 -4.68 -6.62
C ARG A 111 11.93 -4.87 -5.17
N ILE A 112 12.23 -6.10 -4.78
CA ILE A 112 12.85 -6.38 -3.49
C ILE A 112 14.33 -6.01 -3.59
N ASP A 113 14.77 -5.09 -2.75
CA ASP A 113 16.18 -4.89 -2.45
C ASP A 113 16.58 -5.85 -1.32
N TRP A 114 17.44 -6.83 -1.62
CA TRP A 114 17.87 -7.82 -0.63
C TRP A 114 18.91 -7.28 0.34
N SER A 115 19.42 -6.07 0.14
CA SER A 115 20.29 -5.38 1.10
C SER A 115 19.52 -4.65 2.21
N ASP A 116 18.21 -4.45 2.03
CA ASP A 116 17.33 -3.89 3.05
C ASP A 116 17.04 -4.87 4.19
N THR A 117 16.44 -4.37 5.28
CA THR A 117 15.95 -5.23 6.37
C THR A 117 14.84 -6.18 5.91
N ALA A 118 14.73 -7.36 6.54
CA ALA A 118 13.68 -8.33 6.23
C ALA A 118 12.26 -7.74 6.38
N ILE A 119 12.05 -6.83 7.33
CA ILE A 119 10.79 -6.10 7.52
C ILE A 119 10.47 -5.20 6.32
N GLN A 120 11.48 -4.52 5.77
CA GLN A 120 11.27 -3.69 4.58
C GLN A 120 10.97 -4.53 3.35
N GLN A 121 11.67 -5.65 3.19
CA GLN A 121 11.40 -6.61 2.12
C GLN A 121 9.97 -7.20 2.25
N ASP A 122 9.52 -7.52 3.47
CA ASP A 122 8.15 -7.97 3.75
C ASP A 122 7.10 -6.93 3.30
N ARG A 123 7.31 -5.64 3.59
CA ARG A 123 6.41 -4.57 3.14
C ARG A 123 6.24 -4.56 1.62
N VAL A 124 7.32 -4.79 0.87
CA VAL A 124 7.27 -4.90 -0.60
C VAL A 124 6.45 -6.12 -1.02
N VAL A 125 6.65 -7.28 -0.39
CA VAL A 125 5.85 -8.50 -0.65
C VAL A 125 4.37 -8.26 -0.39
N ARG A 126 4.03 -7.57 0.70
CA ARG A 126 2.64 -7.26 1.08
C ARG A 126 1.90 -6.37 0.06
N LEU A 127 2.60 -5.62 -0.79
CA LEU A 127 1.96 -4.90 -1.90
C LEU A 127 1.40 -5.83 -3.00
N GLY A 128 1.84 -7.08 -3.04
CA GLY A 128 1.62 -7.98 -4.15
C GLY A 128 2.49 -7.64 -5.37
N GLY A 129 2.74 -8.62 -6.23
CA GLY A 129 3.56 -8.42 -7.43
C GLY A 129 5.02 -8.04 -7.15
N ALA A 130 5.51 -8.31 -5.93
CA ALA A 130 6.90 -8.15 -5.59
C ALA A 130 7.78 -9.02 -6.48
N TRP A 131 8.95 -8.52 -6.86
CA TRP A 131 9.85 -9.23 -7.76
C TRP A 131 11.31 -8.98 -7.45
N THR A 132 12.14 -9.91 -7.92
CA THR A 132 13.60 -9.87 -7.84
C THR A 132 14.17 -10.61 -9.05
N THR A 133 15.49 -10.78 -9.10
CA THR A 133 16.15 -11.55 -10.15
C THR A 133 16.92 -12.75 -9.60
N PHE A 134 16.98 -13.81 -10.38
CA PHE A 134 17.90 -14.92 -10.17
C PHE A 134 18.49 -15.34 -11.51
N GLY A 135 19.82 -15.37 -11.61
CA GLY A 135 20.52 -15.68 -12.87
C GLY A 135 20.13 -14.74 -14.02
N GLY A 136 19.88 -13.46 -13.72
CA GLY A 136 19.49 -12.44 -14.70
C GLY A 136 18.04 -12.53 -15.19
N LYS A 137 17.22 -13.43 -14.64
CA LYS A 137 15.80 -13.59 -14.98
C LYS A 137 14.90 -13.13 -13.85
N ARG A 138 13.73 -12.59 -14.19
CA ARG A 138 12.77 -12.15 -13.17
C ARG A 138 12.13 -13.33 -12.45
N VAL A 139 12.00 -13.17 -11.14
CA VAL A 139 11.27 -14.07 -10.25
C VAL A 139 10.33 -13.21 -9.40
N LYS A 140 9.03 -13.43 -9.50
CA LYS A 140 8.08 -12.80 -8.57
C LYS A 140 8.09 -13.55 -7.25
N ILE A 141 8.04 -12.81 -6.14
CA ILE A 141 7.82 -13.36 -4.81
C ILE A 141 6.32 -13.25 -4.54
N LEU A 142 5.63 -14.39 -4.51
CA LEU A 142 4.18 -14.44 -4.32
C LEU A 142 3.81 -14.43 -2.84
N SER A 143 4.63 -15.07 -2.01
CA SER A 143 4.50 -15.07 -0.56
C SER A 143 5.85 -15.35 0.09
N ALA A 144 6.04 -14.81 1.29
CA ALA A 144 7.22 -15.00 2.10
C ALA A 144 6.83 -14.95 3.58
N ARG A 145 7.76 -15.35 4.45
CA ARG A 145 7.65 -15.20 5.89
C ARG A 145 8.96 -14.69 6.47
N LEU A 146 8.90 -14.04 7.62
CA LEU A 146 10.11 -13.75 8.38
C LEU A 146 10.68 -15.04 9.00
N SER A 147 11.99 -15.09 9.17
CA SER A 147 12.66 -16.07 10.05
C SER A 147 12.21 -15.87 11.50
N GLU A 148 12.46 -16.87 12.35
CA GLU A 148 12.02 -16.84 13.76
C GLU A 148 12.62 -15.66 14.54
N ASP A 149 13.85 -15.28 14.20
CA ASP A 149 14.56 -14.13 14.76
C ASP A 149 14.28 -12.81 14.01
N GLY A 150 13.44 -12.84 12.97
CA GLY A 150 13.09 -11.69 12.14
C GLY A 150 14.21 -11.14 11.26
N SER A 151 15.38 -11.80 11.20
CA SER A 151 16.57 -11.31 10.50
C SER A 151 16.52 -11.50 8.98
N GLN A 152 15.68 -12.43 8.49
CA GLN A 152 15.61 -12.79 7.07
C GLN A 152 14.18 -12.89 6.57
N LEU A 153 13.96 -12.47 5.32
CA LEU A 153 12.76 -12.78 4.57
C LEU A 153 12.97 -14.09 3.80
N LEU A 154 12.12 -15.08 4.07
CA LEU A 154 12.18 -16.40 3.47
C LEU A 154 11.00 -16.59 2.50
N PRO A 155 11.23 -16.57 1.17
CA PRO A 155 10.19 -16.86 0.20
C PRO A 155 9.59 -18.24 0.41
N THR A 156 8.27 -18.34 0.32
CA THR A 156 7.53 -19.60 0.40
C THR A 156 7.00 -20.00 -0.97
N ARG A 157 6.48 -19.04 -1.75
CA ARG A 157 6.05 -19.27 -3.14
C ARG A 157 6.61 -18.20 -4.06
N VAL A 158 7.02 -18.66 -5.25
CA VAL A 158 7.63 -17.81 -6.28
C VAL A 158 7.03 -18.09 -7.65
N GLN A 159 7.16 -17.14 -8.57
CA GLN A 159 6.82 -17.32 -9.98
C GLN A 159 8.00 -16.91 -10.87
N PRO A 160 8.74 -17.88 -11.42
CA PRO A 160 9.75 -17.61 -12.43
C PRO A 160 9.13 -17.08 -13.72
N GLU A 161 9.89 -16.28 -14.47
CA GLU A 161 9.47 -15.77 -15.77
C GLU A 161 9.02 -16.90 -16.73
N GLY A 162 7.83 -16.73 -17.32
CA GLY A 162 7.25 -17.71 -18.26
C GLY A 162 6.76 -19.01 -17.62
N LYS A 163 6.67 -19.09 -16.28
CA LYS A 163 6.20 -20.27 -15.54
C LYS A 163 5.00 -19.94 -14.65
N SER A 164 4.28 -20.98 -14.26
CA SER A 164 3.28 -20.91 -13.18
C SER A 164 3.95 -20.73 -11.83
N GLY A 165 3.21 -20.21 -10.85
CA GLY A 165 3.69 -20.12 -9.46
C GLY A 165 3.95 -21.50 -8.86
N MET A 166 5.00 -21.61 -8.07
CA MET A 166 5.47 -22.85 -7.44
C MET A 166 6.00 -22.61 -6.03
N GLU A 167 6.17 -23.69 -5.26
CA GLU A 167 6.86 -23.62 -3.97
C GLU A 167 8.32 -23.21 -4.17
N PHE A 168 8.86 -22.42 -3.25
CA PHE A 168 10.23 -21.94 -3.35
C PHE A 168 11.24 -23.10 -3.38
N GLU A 169 10.97 -24.19 -2.67
CA GLU A 169 11.83 -25.38 -2.69
C GLU A 169 11.86 -26.08 -4.06
N ASP A 170 10.75 -26.10 -4.80
CA ASP A 170 10.74 -26.60 -6.18
C ASP A 170 11.57 -25.72 -7.10
N PHE A 171 11.45 -24.39 -6.93
CA PHE A 171 12.27 -23.44 -7.65
C PHE A 171 13.76 -23.63 -7.35
N ARG A 172 14.16 -23.74 -6.08
CA ARG A 172 15.56 -23.96 -5.68
C ARG A 172 16.16 -25.20 -6.35
N ARG A 173 15.42 -26.32 -6.35
CA ARG A 173 15.84 -27.57 -7.02
C ARG A 173 15.97 -27.39 -8.53
N GLY A 174 14.96 -26.81 -9.17
CA GLY A 174 14.95 -26.60 -10.63
C GLY A 174 16.01 -25.63 -11.10
N ALA A 175 16.28 -24.58 -10.32
CA ALA A 175 17.29 -23.56 -10.58
C ALA A 175 18.71 -24.01 -10.17
N ARG A 176 18.85 -25.17 -9.51
CA ARG A 176 20.11 -25.73 -8.99
C ARG A 176 20.87 -24.75 -8.07
N MET A 177 20.13 -23.99 -7.26
CA MET A 177 20.72 -23.05 -6.28
C MET A 177 21.64 -23.78 -5.32
N GLN A 178 22.90 -23.36 -5.26
CA GLN A 178 23.92 -23.85 -4.34
C GLN A 178 23.82 -23.18 -2.96
N GLN A 179 24.59 -23.69 -1.99
CA GLN A 179 24.72 -23.03 -0.70
C GLN A 179 25.38 -21.65 -0.88
N GLY A 180 24.71 -20.59 -0.39
CA GLY A 180 25.15 -19.21 -0.56
C GLY A 180 24.56 -18.50 -1.79
N ASP A 181 23.95 -19.23 -2.73
CA ASP A 181 23.21 -18.60 -3.82
C ASP A 181 21.96 -17.93 -3.28
N TRP A 182 21.77 -16.67 -3.66
CA TRP A 182 20.57 -15.91 -3.35
C TRP A 182 20.13 -15.04 -4.52
N PHE A 183 19.00 -14.41 -4.36
CA PHE A 183 18.45 -13.47 -5.32
C PHE A 183 19.30 -12.19 -5.45
N GLN A 184 19.09 -11.47 -6.55
CA GLN A 184 19.75 -10.21 -6.92
C GLN A 184 18.74 -9.07 -7.14
#